data_AF-A0AAE1CAU5-F1
#
_entry.id   AF-A0AAE1CAU5-F1
#
_cell.length_a   1.000
_cell.length_b   1.000
_cell.length_c   1.000
_cell.angle_alpha   90.00
_cell.angle_beta   90.00
_cell.angle_gamma   90.00
#
_symmetry.space_group_name_H-M   'P 1'
#
loop_
_entity.id
_entity.type
_entity.pdbx_description
1 polymer ?
#
loop_
_entity_poly.entity_id
_entity_poly.type
_entity_poly.pdbx_seq_one_letter_code
_entity_poly.pdbx_strand_id
1 'polypeptide(L)'
;MAALKALFEYRLCSDPVQARTKWLNIIEANDLLWTFISSPKRELIRSILNTLNLEIVKRARPTSVFNFAEASIGNMFLTGARIFSGSFESAIYLLSIVCSIPSTISVLPAINSNFTHHISAGLDDGSSIAGQVAISHPSAPTALPDDALVAPALTAADHDRIEDANLPGSLPVLRRQHIAFSKDDEEPLPAPIQRVWYINPYGHEIWPVANPKVIEAVAASAMVVYSIGSLYTSIVPSLILRGVGQAISGPGVAKKVLLLNSRLDRETGGMTGWGFVEAVARAASESWDPAVVGREDQLSRYVSHLVYLEGEGTPAVDVQALERVGVRCVRVEGVKVKGMVRYHEGMLGRALEGILDE
;
A
#
# COMPACT_ATOMS: atom_id res chain seq x y z
N MET A 1 4.33 3.61 25.18
CA MET A 1 4.42 3.49 23.71
C MET A 1 5.18 2.25 23.25
N ALA A 2 6.43 2.05 23.70
CA ALA A 2 7.26 0.91 23.27
C ALA A 2 6.58 -0.47 23.40
N ALA A 3 5.86 -0.74 24.48
CA ALA A 3 5.15 -2.01 24.67
C ALA A 3 3.97 -2.23 23.70
N LEU A 4 3.18 -1.18 23.42
CA LEU A 4 2.09 -1.24 22.44
C LEU A 4 2.63 -1.43 21.03
N LYS A 5 3.72 -0.71 20.70
CA LYS A 5 4.45 -0.87 19.45
C LYS A 5 4.93 -2.32 19.31
N ALA A 6 5.58 -2.87 20.33
CA ALA A 6 6.04 -4.26 20.34
C ALA A 6 4.90 -5.26 20.16
N LEU A 7 3.74 -5.05 20.81
CA LEU A 7 2.57 -5.90 20.64
C LEU A 7 2.03 -5.85 19.19
N PHE A 8 1.77 -4.66 18.65
CA PHE A 8 1.12 -4.52 17.34
C PHE A 8 2.05 -4.82 16.16
N GLU A 9 3.36 -4.59 16.30
CA GLU A 9 4.36 -4.98 15.29
C GLU A 9 4.72 -6.46 15.35
N TYR A 10 4.32 -7.18 16.40
CA TYR A 10 4.61 -8.60 16.54
C TYR A 10 3.99 -9.39 15.39
N ARG A 11 4.82 -10.21 14.73
CA ARG A 11 4.40 -11.22 13.75
C ARG A 11 4.57 -12.60 14.34
N LEU A 12 3.55 -13.45 14.17
CA LEU A 12 3.64 -14.86 14.54
C LEU A 12 4.72 -15.56 13.70
N CYS A 13 5.24 -16.68 14.18
CA CYS A 13 6.23 -17.46 13.44
C CYS A 13 5.62 -18.12 12.20
N SER A 14 6.47 -18.63 11.31
CA SER A 14 6.04 -19.34 10.10
C SER A 14 5.47 -20.73 10.37
N ASP A 15 5.82 -21.37 11.50
CA ASP A 15 5.23 -22.64 11.92
C ASP A 15 3.76 -22.46 12.35
N PRO A 16 2.78 -23.07 11.65
CA PRO A 16 1.36 -22.84 11.94
C PRO A 16 0.91 -23.28 13.34
N VAL A 17 1.50 -24.34 13.89
CA VAL A 17 1.11 -24.90 15.18
C VAL A 17 1.61 -24.00 16.31
N GLN A 18 2.89 -23.61 16.26
CA GLN A 18 3.48 -22.67 17.20
C GLN A 18 2.82 -21.29 17.11
N ALA A 19 2.51 -20.82 15.90
CA ALA A 19 1.80 -19.57 15.67
C ALA A 19 0.41 -19.59 16.34
N ARG A 20 -0.34 -20.68 16.17
CA ARG A 20 -1.65 -20.86 16.82
C ARG A 20 -1.52 -20.88 18.34
N THR A 21 -0.56 -21.62 18.90
CA THR A 21 -0.33 -21.65 20.35
C THR A 21 0.03 -20.27 20.89
N LYS A 22 0.91 -19.54 20.20
CA LYS A 22 1.29 -18.18 20.56
C LYS A 22 0.09 -17.23 20.51
N TRP A 23 -0.76 -17.33 19.48
CA TRP A 23 -2.02 -16.57 19.39
C TRP A 23 -2.94 -16.85 20.59
N LEU A 24 -3.14 -18.11 20.96
CA LEU A 24 -3.96 -18.50 22.12
C LEU A 24 -3.41 -17.90 23.43
N ASN A 25 -2.09 -17.95 23.64
CA ASN A 25 -1.46 -17.33 24.81
C ASN A 25 -1.66 -15.80 24.86
N ILE A 26 -1.65 -15.14 23.69
CA ILE A 26 -1.89 -13.70 23.59
C ILE A 26 -3.35 -13.37 23.95
N ILE A 27 -4.33 -14.08 23.41
CA ILE A 27 -5.75 -13.80 23.69
C ILE A 27 -6.12 -14.09 25.15
N GLU A 28 -5.47 -15.08 25.78
CA GLU A 28 -5.63 -15.44 27.19
C GLU A 28 -4.87 -14.49 28.15
N ALA A 29 -4.05 -13.58 27.61
CA ALA A 29 -3.13 -12.69 28.34
C ALA A 29 -2.06 -13.37 29.19
N ASN A 30 -1.69 -14.58 28.79
CA ASN A 30 -0.58 -15.32 29.40
C ASN A 30 0.77 -14.98 28.75
N ASP A 31 0.77 -14.18 27.68
CA ASP A 31 1.97 -13.81 26.94
C ASP A 31 2.72 -12.60 27.52
N LEU A 32 4.06 -12.64 27.46
CA LEU A 32 4.94 -11.57 27.95
C LEU A 32 4.78 -10.25 27.19
N LEU A 33 4.18 -10.24 25.99
CA LEU A 33 3.85 -9.01 25.26
C LEU A 33 2.95 -8.05 26.06
N TRP A 34 2.23 -8.54 27.08
CA TRP A 34 1.36 -7.73 27.92
C TRP A 34 2.05 -7.02 29.10
N THR A 35 3.32 -7.35 29.42
CA THR A 35 4.00 -7.01 30.68
C THR A 35 4.01 -5.51 31.02
N PHE A 36 4.00 -4.63 30.01
CA PHE A 36 4.07 -3.16 30.20
C PHE A 36 2.88 -2.42 29.58
N ILE A 37 1.75 -3.11 29.41
CA ILE A 37 0.50 -2.53 28.91
C ILE A 37 -0.44 -2.35 30.10
N SER A 38 -0.97 -1.13 30.29
CA SER A 38 -1.88 -0.83 31.40
C SER A 38 -3.14 -1.68 31.34
N SER A 39 -3.73 -2.01 32.50
CA SER A 39 -4.92 -2.86 32.57
C SER A 39 -6.06 -2.37 31.67
N PRO A 40 -6.44 -1.08 31.65
CA PRO A 40 -7.52 -0.62 30.77
C PRO A 40 -7.23 -0.84 29.29
N LYS A 41 -5.99 -0.59 28.84
CA LYS A 41 -5.59 -0.82 27.44
C LYS A 41 -5.56 -2.30 27.11
N ARG A 42 -5.06 -3.14 28.02
CA ARG A 42 -5.05 -4.60 27.86
C ARG A 42 -6.46 -5.15 27.67
N GLU A 43 -7.40 -4.82 28.55
CA GLU A 43 -8.78 -5.31 28.45
C GLU A 43 -9.45 -4.85 27.15
N LEU A 44 -9.25 -3.59 26.75
CA LEU A 44 -9.78 -3.07 25.49
C LEU A 44 -9.20 -3.81 24.27
N ILE A 45 -7.87 -3.97 24.20
CA ILE A 45 -7.22 -4.66 23.07
C ILE A 45 -7.65 -6.12 23.01
N ARG A 46 -7.67 -6.81 24.15
CA ARG A 46 -8.10 -8.21 24.23
C ARG A 46 -9.54 -8.42 23.80
N SER A 47 -10.45 -7.52 24.16
CA SER A 47 -11.86 -7.61 23.72
C SER A 47 -11.97 -7.64 22.19
N ILE A 48 -11.19 -6.79 21.52
CA ILE A 48 -11.13 -6.75 20.05
C ILE A 48 -10.49 -8.01 19.46
N LEU A 49 -9.36 -8.47 20.02
CA LEU A 49 -8.72 -9.72 19.55
C LEU A 49 -9.63 -10.95 19.76
N ASN A 50 -10.38 -11.01 20.86
CA ASN A 50 -11.34 -12.07 21.11
C ASN A 50 -12.54 -12.01 20.15
N THR A 51 -12.97 -10.81 19.74
CA THR A 51 -14.00 -10.66 18.70
C THR A 51 -13.53 -11.29 17.39
N LEU A 52 -12.29 -11.03 16.96
CA LEU A 52 -11.70 -11.71 15.80
C LEU A 52 -11.61 -13.23 16.03
N ASN A 53 -11.12 -13.66 17.19
CA ASN A 53 -10.96 -15.08 17.47
C ASN A 53 -12.28 -15.86 17.38
N LEU A 54 -13.37 -15.29 17.91
CA LEU A 54 -14.71 -15.84 17.77
C LEU A 54 -15.11 -16.00 16.30
N GLU A 55 -14.83 -15.00 15.48
CA GLU A 55 -15.13 -15.01 14.05
C GLU A 55 -14.29 -16.01 13.25
N ILE A 56 -13.03 -16.22 13.64
CA ILE A 56 -12.18 -17.28 13.10
C ILE A 56 -12.78 -18.65 13.41
N VAL A 57 -13.20 -18.89 14.66
CA VAL A 57 -13.78 -20.17 15.09
C VAL A 57 -15.12 -20.44 14.38
N LYS A 58 -16.00 -19.45 14.25
CA LYS A 58 -17.28 -19.59 13.52
C LYS A 58 -17.10 -20.01 12.06
N ARG A 59 -16.03 -19.52 11.41
CA ARG A 59 -15.73 -19.83 10.01
C ARG A 59 -14.92 -21.11 9.83
N ALA A 60 -14.40 -21.72 10.89
CA ALA A 60 -13.63 -22.95 10.79
C ALA A 60 -14.47 -24.11 10.23
N ARG A 61 -13.87 -24.89 9.34
CA ARG A 61 -14.41 -26.12 8.76
C ARG A 61 -13.35 -27.23 8.83
N PRO A 62 -13.72 -28.51 8.83
CA PRO A 62 -12.74 -29.61 8.80
C PRO A 62 -11.75 -29.51 7.62
N THR A 63 -12.20 -28.96 6.50
CA THR A 63 -11.43 -28.79 5.26
C THR A 63 -10.71 -27.45 5.14
N SER A 64 -11.03 -26.47 5.99
CA SER A 64 -10.49 -25.12 5.91
C SER A 64 -10.45 -24.48 7.29
N VAL A 65 -9.23 -24.30 7.81
CA VAL A 65 -8.98 -23.64 9.10
C VAL A 65 -8.07 -22.45 8.88
N PHE A 66 -8.23 -21.43 9.72
CA PHE A 66 -7.40 -20.24 9.65
C PHE A 66 -5.93 -20.58 9.97
N ASN A 67 -5.03 -20.21 9.05
CA ASN A 67 -3.59 -20.34 9.25
C ASN A 67 -3.04 -19.09 9.94
N PHE A 68 -2.49 -19.26 11.13
CA PHE A 68 -1.91 -18.16 11.92
C PHE A 68 -0.46 -17.83 11.55
N ALA A 69 0.18 -18.62 10.69
CA ALA A 69 1.57 -18.40 10.29
C ALA A 69 1.79 -16.97 9.78
N GLU A 70 2.84 -16.32 10.28
CA GLU A 70 3.28 -14.97 9.89
C GLU A 70 2.25 -13.82 10.09
N ALA A 71 1.11 -14.11 10.73
CA ALA A 71 0.08 -13.11 10.98
C ALA A 71 0.60 -12.00 11.91
N SER A 72 0.31 -10.75 11.55
CA SER A 72 0.63 -9.58 12.38
C SER A 72 -0.47 -9.33 13.41
N ILE A 73 -0.11 -9.17 14.68
CA ILE A 73 -1.06 -8.86 15.75
C ILE A 73 -1.76 -7.50 15.51
N GLY A 74 -1.08 -6.52 14.94
CA GLY A 74 -1.68 -5.25 14.49
C GLY A 74 -2.77 -5.45 13.42
N ASN A 75 -2.51 -6.29 12.42
CA ASN A 75 -3.50 -6.61 11.38
C ASN A 75 -4.69 -7.39 11.97
N MET A 76 -4.43 -8.32 12.89
CA MET A 76 -5.47 -9.04 13.61
C MET A 76 -6.33 -8.07 14.44
N PHE A 77 -5.72 -7.11 15.14
CA PHE A 77 -6.45 -6.08 15.87
C PHE A 77 -7.31 -5.21 14.95
N LEU A 78 -6.75 -4.68 13.86
CA LEU A 78 -7.51 -3.87 12.90
C LEU A 78 -8.67 -4.64 12.27
N THR A 79 -8.45 -5.93 11.96
CA THR A 79 -9.50 -6.81 11.43
C THR A 79 -10.61 -7.02 12.46
N GLY A 80 -10.26 -7.34 13.71
CA GLY A 80 -11.22 -7.49 14.80
C GLY A 80 -11.99 -6.19 15.08
N ALA A 81 -11.30 -5.05 15.07
CA ALA A 81 -11.89 -3.75 15.31
C ALA A 81 -12.86 -3.36 14.19
N ARG A 82 -12.50 -3.66 12.93
CA ARG A 82 -13.38 -3.46 11.77
C ARG A 82 -14.64 -4.32 11.87
N ILE A 83 -14.50 -5.59 12.25
CA ILE A 83 -15.65 -6.47 12.44
C ILE A 83 -16.56 -5.94 13.56
N PHE A 84 -15.97 -5.53 14.68
CA PHE A 84 -16.70 -5.00 15.82
C PHE A 84 -17.48 -3.73 15.49
N SER A 85 -16.86 -2.79 14.76
CA SER A 85 -17.46 -1.49 14.43
C SER A 85 -18.28 -1.48 13.14
N GLY A 86 -18.10 -2.48 12.27
CA GLY A 86 -18.60 -2.45 10.89
C GLY A 86 -17.88 -1.45 9.97
N SER A 87 -16.81 -0.79 10.44
CA SER A 87 -16.14 0.32 9.75
C SER A 87 -14.63 0.25 9.90
N PHE A 88 -13.91 0.21 8.77
CA PHE A 88 -12.45 0.21 8.78
C PHE A 88 -11.88 1.54 9.28
N GLU A 89 -12.53 2.66 8.97
CA GLU A 89 -12.13 3.96 9.47
C GLU A 89 -12.25 4.05 11.00
N SER A 90 -13.33 3.51 11.58
CA SER A 90 -13.49 3.43 13.04
C SER A 90 -12.46 2.50 13.68
N ALA A 91 -12.01 1.47 12.98
CA ALA A 91 -10.93 0.59 13.44
C ALA A 91 -9.58 1.32 13.53
N ILE A 92 -9.25 2.14 12.52
CA ILE A 92 -8.06 3.00 12.53
C ILE A 92 -8.14 4.00 13.68
N TYR A 93 -9.30 4.64 13.88
CA TYR A 93 -9.52 5.58 14.98
C TYR A 93 -9.39 4.91 16.36
N LEU A 94 -9.89 3.68 16.53
CA LEU A 94 -9.70 2.94 17.78
C LEU A 94 -8.21 2.65 18.02
N LEU A 95 -7.48 2.23 16.99
CA LEU A 95 -6.03 1.99 17.10
C LEU A 95 -5.28 3.28 17.46
N SER A 96 -5.66 4.43 16.89
CA SER A 96 -5.03 5.72 17.17
C SER A 96 -5.23 6.14 18.64
N ILE A 97 -6.44 5.93 19.20
CA ILE A 97 -6.71 6.19 20.62
C ILE A 97 -5.88 5.25 21.52
N VAL A 98 -5.87 3.95 21.22
CA VAL A 98 -5.14 2.94 21.99
C VAL A 98 -3.64 3.28 22.02
N CYS A 99 -3.10 3.64 20.85
CA CYS A 99 -1.71 4.07 20.70
C CYS A 99 -1.47 5.51 21.16
N SER A 100 -2.50 6.26 21.58
CA SER A 100 -2.34 7.65 22.02
C SER A 100 -1.62 8.51 20.96
N ILE A 101 -1.98 8.31 19.69
CA ILE A 101 -1.48 9.10 18.56
C ILE A 101 -1.94 10.56 18.75
N PRO A 102 -1.03 11.54 18.62
CA PRO A 102 -1.39 12.96 18.74
C PRO A 102 -2.49 13.37 17.78
N SER A 103 -3.35 14.32 18.18
CA SER A 103 -4.41 14.86 17.32
C SER A 103 -3.90 15.63 16.10
N THR A 104 -2.61 16.00 16.09
CA THR A 104 -1.92 16.58 14.93
C THR A 104 -1.63 15.56 13.83
N ILE A 105 -1.82 14.27 14.09
CA ILE A 105 -1.59 13.18 13.14
C ILE A 105 -2.92 12.49 12.87
N SER A 106 -3.29 12.42 11.59
CA SER A 106 -4.46 11.69 11.13
C SER A 106 -4.02 10.57 10.17
N VAL A 107 -4.67 9.42 10.29
CA VAL A 107 -4.49 8.28 9.39
C VAL A 107 -5.84 8.01 8.75
N LEU A 108 -5.92 8.19 7.44
CA LEU A 108 -7.17 8.08 6.69
C LEU A 108 -7.05 6.96 5.64
N PRO A 109 -8.02 6.05 5.54
CA PRO A 109 -8.06 5.10 4.44
C PRO A 109 -8.42 5.85 3.15
N ALA A 110 -7.70 5.56 2.06
CA ALA A 110 -7.90 6.21 0.77
C ALA A 110 -9.31 5.97 0.18
N ILE A 111 -9.88 4.78 0.42
CA ILE A 111 -11.25 4.42 0.07
C ILE A 111 -11.99 4.05 1.37
N ASN A 112 -13.17 4.62 1.58
CA ASN A 112 -14.05 4.23 2.68
C ASN A 112 -15.05 3.18 2.21
N SER A 113 -14.63 1.92 2.17
CA SER A 113 -15.48 0.81 1.75
C SER A 113 -15.17 -0.47 2.50
N ASN A 114 -16.19 -1.31 2.67
CA ASN A 114 -16.04 -2.67 3.18
C ASN A 114 -15.80 -3.71 2.07
N PHE A 115 -15.87 -3.29 0.80
CA PHE A 115 -15.58 -4.15 -0.33
C PHE A 115 -14.08 -4.19 -0.63
N THR A 116 -13.60 -5.36 -1.04
CA THR A 116 -12.23 -5.53 -1.52
C THR A 116 -12.09 -4.87 -2.88
N HIS A 117 -11.09 -4.00 -3.01
CA HIS A 117 -10.71 -3.37 -4.27
C HIS A 117 -9.36 -3.94 -4.68
N HIS A 118 -9.21 -4.27 -5.95
CA HIS A 118 -7.95 -4.74 -6.52
C HIS A 118 -7.48 -3.74 -7.56
N ILE A 119 -6.19 -3.80 -7.90
CA ILE A 119 -5.61 -3.00 -8.98
C ILE A 119 -5.14 -3.91 -10.11
N SER A 120 -5.11 -3.36 -11.32
CA SER A 120 -4.53 -3.96 -12.51
C SER A 120 -3.57 -2.98 -13.15
N ALA A 121 -2.49 -3.48 -13.75
CA ALA A 121 -1.52 -2.69 -14.51
C ALA A 121 -1.61 -3.07 -15.99
N GLY A 122 -1.60 -2.08 -16.87
CA GLY A 122 -1.42 -2.26 -18.32
C GLY A 122 0.01 -1.91 -18.70
N LEU A 123 0.63 -2.74 -19.53
CA LEU A 123 2.01 -2.58 -19.96
C LEU A 123 2.09 -2.01 -21.38
N ASP A 124 3.24 -1.45 -21.74
CA ASP A 124 3.46 -0.83 -23.07
C ASP A 124 3.36 -1.82 -24.24
N ASP A 125 3.53 -3.12 -23.99
CA ASP A 125 3.36 -4.19 -24.99
C ASP A 125 1.88 -4.57 -25.22
N GLY A 126 0.95 -3.93 -24.50
CA GLY A 126 -0.49 -4.18 -24.56
C GLY A 126 -0.98 -5.30 -23.64
N SER A 127 -0.09 -5.99 -22.92
CA SER A 127 -0.48 -6.97 -21.91
C SER A 127 -0.97 -6.31 -20.61
N SER A 128 -1.63 -7.07 -19.74
CA SER A 128 -2.09 -6.57 -18.44
C SER A 128 -1.88 -7.59 -17.32
N ILE A 129 -1.64 -7.08 -16.11
CA ILE A 129 -1.39 -7.87 -14.91
C ILE A 129 -2.40 -7.47 -13.83
N ALA A 130 -3.26 -8.41 -13.44
CA ALA A 130 -4.27 -8.19 -12.41
C ALA A 130 -3.75 -8.62 -11.02
N GLY A 131 -3.91 -7.73 -10.04
CA GLY A 131 -3.58 -7.97 -8.64
C GLY A 131 -2.26 -7.31 -8.21
N GLN A 132 -2.29 -6.59 -7.09
CA GLN A 132 -1.13 -5.88 -6.54
C GLN A 132 0.10 -6.77 -6.36
N VAL A 133 -0.10 -7.99 -5.85
CA VAL A 133 1.00 -8.93 -5.60
C VAL A 133 1.62 -9.40 -6.92
N ALA A 134 0.82 -9.68 -7.95
CA ALA A 134 1.35 -10.07 -9.25
C ALA A 134 2.14 -8.95 -9.94
N ILE A 135 1.74 -7.69 -9.74
CA ILE A 135 2.44 -6.51 -10.28
C ILE A 135 3.79 -6.32 -9.57
N SER A 136 3.82 -6.44 -8.25
CA SER A 136 4.95 -6.01 -7.43
C SER A 136 5.88 -7.14 -6.98
N HIS A 137 5.34 -8.28 -6.52
CA HIS A 137 6.12 -9.37 -5.92
C HIS A 137 5.44 -10.71 -6.26
N PRO A 138 5.50 -11.19 -7.52
CA PRO A 138 4.80 -12.42 -7.87
C PRO A 138 5.33 -13.58 -7.03
N SER A 139 4.42 -14.30 -6.36
CA SER A 139 4.76 -15.56 -5.72
C SER A 139 5.29 -16.54 -6.79
N ALA A 140 6.31 -17.33 -6.47
CA ALA A 140 6.90 -18.29 -7.40
C ALA A 140 5.81 -19.11 -8.11
N PRO A 141 5.90 -19.30 -9.44
CA PRO A 141 4.88 -20.01 -10.19
C PRO A 141 4.78 -21.44 -9.67
N THR A 142 3.67 -21.78 -9.02
CA THR A 142 3.25 -23.17 -8.85
C THR A 142 2.86 -23.70 -10.21
N ALA A 143 3.84 -24.13 -11.00
CA ALA A 143 3.81 -25.01 -12.18
C ALA A 143 2.45 -25.17 -12.93
N LEU A 144 1.75 -24.08 -13.21
CA LEU A 144 0.58 -24.05 -14.07
C LEU A 144 0.70 -22.80 -14.96
N PRO A 145 0.69 -22.94 -16.29
CA PRO A 145 0.83 -21.81 -17.21
C PRO A 145 -0.36 -20.85 -17.07
N ASP A 146 -0.08 -19.55 -17.12
CA ASP A 146 -1.08 -18.46 -17.11
C ASP A 146 -1.74 -18.23 -18.49
N ASP A 147 -1.58 -19.16 -19.45
CA ASP A 147 -2.23 -19.07 -20.76
C ASP A 147 -3.72 -19.36 -20.66
N ALA A 148 -4.54 -18.33 -20.94
CA ALA A 148 -6.00 -18.35 -20.95
C ALA A 148 -6.64 -19.29 -21.99
N LEU A 149 -5.89 -20.20 -22.61
CA LEU A 149 -6.38 -21.12 -23.63
C LEU A 149 -6.07 -22.60 -23.37
N VAL A 150 -5.24 -22.96 -22.39
CA VAL A 150 -5.03 -24.37 -22.00
C VAL A 150 -4.74 -24.48 -20.50
N ALA A 151 -5.68 -24.08 -19.65
CA ALA A 151 -5.66 -24.55 -18.26
C ALA A 151 -6.11 -26.02 -18.26
N PRO A 152 -5.36 -26.99 -17.69
CA PRO A 152 -5.99 -28.23 -17.27
C PRO A 152 -7.03 -27.83 -16.24
N ALA A 153 -8.30 -28.04 -16.57
CA ALA A 153 -9.44 -27.58 -15.80
C ALA A 153 -9.22 -27.88 -14.31
N LEU A 154 -9.00 -26.82 -13.52
CA LEU A 154 -9.18 -26.90 -12.08
C LEU A 154 -10.58 -27.46 -11.88
N THR A 155 -10.68 -28.60 -11.20
CA THR A 155 -11.98 -29.23 -10.99
C THR A 155 -12.83 -28.33 -10.11
N ALA A 156 -14.15 -28.34 -10.28
CA ALA A 156 -15.06 -27.57 -9.43
C ALA A 156 -14.79 -27.81 -7.92
N ALA A 157 -14.30 -29.00 -7.56
CA ALA A 157 -13.91 -29.36 -6.20
C ALA A 157 -12.68 -28.62 -5.66
N ASP A 158 -11.77 -28.15 -6.51
CA ASP A 158 -10.63 -27.32 -6.10
C ASP A 158 -11.02 -25.83 -6.00
N HIS A 159 -12.03 -25.41 -6.75
CA HIS A 159 -12.63 -24.08 -6.62
C HIS A 159 -13.38 -23.93 -5.28
N ASP A 160 -14.12 -24.95 -4.85
CA ASP A 160 -14.86 -24.96 -3.57
C ASP A 160 -13.95 -24.78 -2.33
N ARG A 161 -12.67 -25.18 -2.42
CA ARG A 161 -11.71 -25.04 -1.31
C ARG A 161 -11.24 -23.59 -1.08
N ILE A 162 -11.40 -22.72 -2.08
CA ILE A 162 -10.89 -21.34 -2.09
C ILE A 162 -12.05 -20.31 -2.02
N GLU A 163 -13.31 -20.76 -2.13
CA GLU A 163 -14.49 -19.90 -2.20
C GLU A 163 -14.89 -19.23 -0.88
N ASP A 164 -14.55 -19.78 0.30
CA ASP A 164 -15.11 -19.28 1.57
C ASP A 164 -14.70 -17.83 1.93
N ALA A 165 -13.65 -17.27 1.31
CA ALA A 165 -13.20 -15.89 1.52
C ALA A 165 -13.42 -14.96 0.32
N ASN A 166 -13.81 -15.50 -0.84
CA ASN A 166 -13.90 -14.75 -2.10
C ASN A 166 -15.28 -14.92 -2.73
N LEU A 167 -15.79 -13.89 -3.41
CA LEU A 167 -17.09 -13.99 -4.07
C LEU A 167 -17.04 -15.07 -5.18
N PRO A 168 -18.10 -15.89 -5.33
CA PRO A 168 -18.19 -16.85 -6.44
C PRO A 168 -17.94 -16.16 -7.78
N GLY A 169 -17.10 -16.74 -8.63
CA GLY A 169 -16.73 -16.15 -9.92
C GLY A 169 -15.61 -15.10 -9.90
N SER A 170 -15.00 -14.79 -8.74
CA SER A 170 -13.82 -13.90 -8.67
C SER A 170 -12.66 -14.40 -9.55
N LEU A 171 -11.82 -13.51 -10.08
CA LEU A 171 -10.66 -13.89 -10.89
C LEU A 171 -9.72 -14.84 -10.13
N PRO A 172 -9.30 -15.98 -10.71
CA PRO A 172 -8.44 -16.96 -10.03
C PRO A 172 -7.14 -16.37 -9.48
N VAL A 173 -6.52 -15.43 -10.19
CA VAL A 173 -5.28 -14.76 -9.77
C VAL A 173 -5.46 -13.97 -8.46
N LEU A 174 -6.66 -13.44 -8.20
CA LEU A 174 -6.98 -12.68 -7.00
C LEU A 174 -7.31 -13.57 -5.79
N ARG A 175 -7.53 -14.87 -6.01
CA ARG A 175 -7.90 -15.82 -4.96
C ARG A 175 -6.70 -16.48 -4.26
N ARG A 176 -5.47 -16.29 -4.77
CA ARG A 176 -4.25 -16.91 -4.23
C ARG A 176 -3.94 -16.36 -2.83
N GLN A 177 -3.59 -17.25 -1.90
CA GLN A 177 -3.15 -16.86 -0.56
C GLN A 177 -1.67 -16.43 -0.60
N HIS A 178 -1.43 -15.14 -0.45
CA HIS A 178 -0.07 -14.59 -0.42
C HIS A 178 0.43 -14.49 1.02
N ILE A 179 1.01 -15.58 1.54
CA ILE A 179 1.55 -15.65 2.92
C ILE A 179 3.03 -15.23 2.92
N ALA A 180 3.81 -15.72 1.96
CA ALA A 180 5.23 -15.39 1.82
C ALA A 180 5.46 -14.27 0.78
N PHE A 181 6.23 -13.25 1.16
CA PHE A 181 6.66 -12.14 0.30
C PHE A 181 8.18 -11.98 0.39
N SER A 182 8.86 -11.83 -0.74
CA SER A 182 10.28 -11.44 -0.80
C SER A 182 10.44 -10.35 -1.84
N LYS A 183 11.21 -9.30 -1.52
CA LYS A 183 11.52 -8.17 -2.42
C LYS A 183 12.90 -8.27 -3.07
N ASP A 184 13.70 -9.27 -2.69
CA ASP A 184 15.14 -9.24 -2.93
C ASP A 184 15.54 -9.85 -4.29
N ASP A 185 14.67 -10.66 -4.92
CA ASP A 185 14.93 -11.39 -6.17
C ASP A 185 13.76 -11.31 -7.15
N GLU A 186 13.46 -10.11 -7.63
CA GLU A 186 12.37 -9.90 -8.59
C GLU A 186 12.90 -9.67 -10.01
N GLU A 187 12.49 -10.54 -10.94
CA GLU A 187 12.68 -10.29 -12.37
C GLU A 187 11.94 -9.01 -12.79
N PRO A 188 12.51 -8.19 -13.68
CA PRO A 188 11.79 -7.05 -14.26
C PRO A 188 10.47 -7.47 -14.92
N LEU A 189 9.51 -6.54 -15.00
CA LEU A 189 8.32 -6.75 -15.82
C LEU A 189 8.69 -6.91 -17.30
N PRO A 190 7.91 -7.67 -18.08
CA PRO A 190 8.20 -7.91 -19.50
C PRO A 190 8.19 -6.62 -20.33
N ALA A 191 7.44 -5.61 -19.89
CA ALA A 191 7.41 -4.27 -20.44
C ALA A 191 7.11 -3.23 -19.33
N PRO A 192 7.45 -1.93 -19.53
CA PRO A 192 7.10 -0.87 -18.58
C PRO A 192 5.59 -0.74 -18.37
N ILE A 193 5.19 -0.28 -17.17
CA ILE A 193 3.78 -0.03 -16.85
C ILE A 193 3.36 1.31 -17.47
N GLN A 194 2.32 1.26 -18.32
CA GLN A 194 1.70 2.42 -18.91
C GLN A 194 0.71 3.11 -17.97
N ARG A 195 -0.13 2.32 -17.28
CA ARG A 195 -1.22 2.79 -16.40
C ARG A 195 -1.61 1.73 -15.37
N VAL A 196 -2.13 2.17 -14.23
CA VAL A 196 -2.81 1.35 -13.22
C VAL A 196 -4.26 1.79 -13.05
N TRP A 197 -5.19 0.85 -12.89
CA TRP A 197 -6.59 1.11 -12.60
C TRP A 197 -7.15 0.15 -11.55
N TYR A 198 -8.27 0.51 -10.92
CA TYR A 198 -8.96 -0.38 -10.01
C TYR A 198 -9.84 -1.38 -10.78
N ILE A 199 -9.90 -2.61 -10.30
CA ILE A 199 -10.81 -3.65 -10.79
C ILE A 199 -11.66 -4.20 -9.64
N ASN A 200 -12.87 -4.63 -9.96
CA ASN A 200 -13.67 -5.45 -9.05
C ASN A 200 -13.12 -6.89 -9.01
N PRO A 201 -13.62 -7.76 -8.11
CA PRO A 201 -13.17 -9.15 -8.04
C PRO A 201 -13.34 -9.96 -9.34
N TYR A 202 -14.19 -9.52 -10.28
CA TYR A 202 -14.43 -10.17 -11.58
C TYR A 202 -13.51 -9.67 -12.69
N GLY A 203 -12.61 -8.72 -12.42
CA GLY A 203 -11.69 -8.17 -13.41
C GLY A 203 -12.20 -6.97 -14.19
N HIS A 204 -13.41 -6.51 -13.92
CA HIS A 204 -13.93 -5.32 -14.59
C HIS A 204 -13.35 -4.05 -13.96
N GLU A 205 -12.91 -3.12 -14.81
CA GLU A 205 -12.46 -1.80 -14.37
C GLU A 205 -13.57 -1.07 -13.60
N ILE A 206 -13.18 -0.49 -12.47
CA ILE A 206 -14.02 0.34 -11.63
C ILE A 206 -13.29 1.63 -11.31
N TRP A 207 -14.05 2.69 -11.01
CA TRP A 207 -13.51 3.99 -10.68
C TRP A 207 -14.00 4.45 -9.30
N PRO A 208 -13.37 3.95 -8.22
CA PRO A 208 -13.82 4.24 -6.87
C PRO A 208 -13.61 5.71 -6.50
N VAL A 209 -14.53 6.22 -5.69
CA VAL A 209 -14.46 7.56 -5.13
C VAL A 209 -13.54 7.54 -3.91
N ALA A 210 -12.65 8.53 -3.83
CA ALA A 210 -11.80 8.71 -2.66
C ALA A 210 -12.63 9.00 -1.41
N ASN A 211 -12.10 8.65 -0.24
CA ASN A 211 -12.67 9.06 1.03
C ASN A 211 -12.77 10.60 1.09
N PRO A 212 -13.96 11.19 1.32
CA PRO A 212 -14.14 12.64 1.36
C PRO A 212 -13.19 13.33 2.34
N LYS A 213 -12.87 12.70 3.48
CA LYS A 213 -11.91 13.26 4.45
C LYS A 213 -10.49 13.35 3.90
N VAL A 214 -10.11 12.46 2.99
CA VAL A 214 -8.82 12.53 2.29
C VAL A 214 -8.82 13.72 1.34
N ILE A 215 -9.90 13.91 0.58
CA ILE A 215 -10.05 15.07 -0.31
C ILE A 215 -9.99 16.38 0.46
N GLU A 216 -10.71 16.48 1.58
CA GLU A 216 -10.69 17.66 2.47
C GLU A 216 -9.29 17.90 3.06
N ALA A 217 -8.64 16.86 3.57
CA ALA A 217 -7.29 16.96 4.14
C ALA A 217 -6.27 17.42 3.09
N VAL A 218 -6.32 16.87 1.87
CA VAL A 218 -5.45 17.27 0.76
C VAL A 218 -5.72 18.73 0.39
N ALA A 219 -6.98 19.12 0.20
CA ALA A 219 -7.34 20.48 -0.18
C ALA A 219 -6.94 21.54 0.87
N ALA A 220 -6.92 21.16 2.16
CA ALA A 220 -6.50 22.01 3.27
C ALA A 220 -4.98 22.00 3.53
N SER A 221 -4.21 21.19 2.80
CA SER A 221 -2.77 21.04 3.03
C SER A 221 -1.96 22.09 2.27
N ALA A 222 -1.03 22.76 2.96
CA ALA A 222 -0.05 23.64 2.30
C ALA A 222 0.95 22.85 1.44
N MET A 223 1.24 21.60 1.84
CA MET A 223 2.15 20.70 1.17
C MET A 223 1.58 19.28 1.12
N VAL A 224 1.63 18.67 -0.05
CA VAL A 224 1.39 17.24 -0.26
C VAL A 224 2.73 16.58 -0.56
N VAL A 225 3.05 15.51 0.17
CA VAL A 225 4.28 14.73 -0.03
C VAL A 225 3.92 13.33 -0.52
N TYR A 226 4.33 13.00 -1.75
CA TYR A 226 4.35 11.63 -2.24
C TYR A 226 5.60 10.97 -1.67
N SER A 227 5.40 10.19 -0.61
CA SER A 227 6.49 9.56 0.13
C SER A 227 7.21 8.48 -0.69
N ILE A 228 8.33 8.00 -0.18
CA ILE A 228 9.03 6.83 -0.71
C ILE A 228 8.14 5.58 -0.63
N GLY A 229 8.18 4.74 -1.66
CA GLY A 229 7.37 3.53 -1.78
C GLY A 229 7.23 3.08 -3.22
N SER A 230 6.74 1.86 -3.45
CA SER A 230 6.53 1.35 -4.80
C SER A 230 5.59 2.27 -5.59
N LEU A 231 6.05 2.71 -6.76
CA LEU A 231 5.40 3.77 -7.50
C LEU A 231 3.99 3.35 -7.93
N TYR A 232 3.86 2.21 -8.61
CA TYR A 232 2.61 1.78 -9.22
C TYR A 232 1.70 1.01 -8.28
N THR A 233 2.25 0.39 -7.23
CA THR A 233 1.45 -0.38 -6.25
C THR A 233 1.22 0.30 -4.89
N SER A 234 1.83 1.45 -4.62
CA SER A 234 1.59 2.22 -3.37
C SER A 234 1.17 3.67 -3.63
N ILE A 235 1.92 4.41 -4.45
CA ILE A 235 1.66 5.84 -4.68
C ILE A 235 0.49 6.01 -5.67
N VAL A 236 0.62 5.47 -6.88
CA VAL A 236 -0.36 5.60 -7.97
C VAL A 236 -1.78 5.16 -7.55
N PRO A 237 -2.00 4.03 -6.82
CA PRO A 237 -3.35 3.63 -6.40
C PRO A 237 -4.06 4.65 -5.51
N SER A 238 -3.32 5.50 -4.81
CA SER A 238 -3.89 6.60 -4.01
C SER A 238 -4.26 7.81 -4.89
N LEU A 239 -3.59 7.99 -6.03
CA LEU A 239 -3.75 9.15 -6.92
C LEU A 239 -4.87 8.97 -7.95
N ILE A 240 -5.06 7.75 -8.47
CA ILE A 240 -6.06 7.46 -9.51
C ILE A 240 -7.51 7.44 -9.00
N LEU A 241 -7.71 7.58 -7.68
CA LEU A 241 -9.04 7.66 -7.07
C LEU A 241 -9.76 8.94 -7.48
N ARG A 242 -11.05 8.82 -7.82
CA ARG A 242 -11.82 9.94 -8.37
C ARG A 242 -11.75 11.17 -7.48
N GLY A 243 -11.30 12.28 -8.06
CA GLY A 243 -11.21 13.60 -7.43
C GLY A 243 -9.90 13.90 -6.69
N VAL A 244 -8.99 12.93 -6.53
CA VAL A 244 -7.72 13.17 -5.80
C VAL A 244 -6.83 14.16 -6.53
N GLY A 245 -6.63 13.99 -7.84
CA GLY A 245 -5.84 14.93 -8.63
C GLY A 245 -6.47 16.33 -8.72
N GLN A 246 -7.80 16.42 -8.71
CA GLN A 246 -8.48 17.71 -8.60
C GLN A 246 -8.12 18.41 -7.29
N ALA A 247 -8.16 17.69 -6.17
CA ALA A 247 -7.81 18.22 -4.85
C ALA A 247 -6.32 18.65 -4.78
N ILE A 248 -5.42 17.79 -5.27
CA ILE A 248 -3.97 18.05 -5.33
C ILE A 248 -3.65 19.29 -6.16
N SER A 249 -4.30 19.43 -7.32
CA SER A 249 -4.05 20.56 -8.23
C SER A 249 -4.77 21.85 -7.83
N GLY A 250 -5.56 21.81 -6.76
CA GLY A 250 -6.24 22.97 -6.22
C GLY A 250 -5.27 24.07 -5.77
N PRO A 251 -5.72 25.34 -5.76
CA PRO A 251 -4.86 26.49 -5.43
C PRO A 251 -4.37 26.50 -3.97
N GLY A 252 -5.02 25.76 -3.07
CA GLY A 252 -4.62 25.64 -1.67
C GLY A 252 -3.34 24.84 -1.45
N VAL A 253 -3.01 23.93 -2.38
CA VAL A 253 -1.82 23.08 -2.28
C VAL A 253 -0.66 23.75 -3.00
N ALA A 254 0.15 24.51 -2.27
CA ALA A 254 1.28 25.23 -2.86
C ALA A 254 2.41 24.27 -3.27
N LYS A 255 2.71 23.26 -2.44
CA LYS A 255 3.85 22.37 -2.62
C LYS A 255 3.38 20.93 -2.85
N LYS A 256 3.84 20.29 -3.93
CA LYS A 256 3.60 18.89 -4.25
C LYS A 256 4.94 18.20 -4.44
N VAL A 257 5.41 17.54 -3.40
CA VAL A 257 6.79 17.04 -3.30
C VAL A 257 6.81 15.55 -3.56
N LEU A 258 7.52 15.11 -4.59
CA LEU A 258 7.78 13.70 -4.85
C LEU A 258 9.12 13.30 -4.24
N LEU A 259 9.10 12.35 -3.31
CA LEU A 259 10.32 11.72 -2.80
C LEU A 259 10.68 10.53 -3.68
N LEU A 260 11.79 10.64 -4.41
CA LEU A 260 12.24 9.59 -5.31
C LEU A 260 12.76 8.39 -4.51
N ASN A 261 12.44 7.18 -4.97
CA ASN A 261 12.95 5.96 -4.34
C ASN A 261 14.48 5.90 -4.41
N SER A 262 15.09 5.28 -3.40
CA SER A 262 16.55 5.12 -3.34
C SER A 262 17.07 3.97 -4.21
N ARG A 263 16.18 3.19 -4.84
CA ARG A 263 16.50 2.11 -5.77
C ARG A 263 15.32 1.91 -6.73
N LEU A 264 15.61 1.48 -7.95
CA LEU A 264 14.61 0.93 -8.86
C LEU A 264 14.19 -0.48 -8.41
N ASP A 265 12.90 -0.76 -8.56
CA ASP A 265 12.29 -2.08 -8.34
C ASP A 265 11.78 -2.66 -9.67
N ARG A 266 11.18 -3.84 -9.63
CA ARG A 266 10.59 -4.51 -10.80
C ARG A 266 9.59 -3.62 -11.55
N GLU A 267 8.84 -2.78 -10.84
CA GLU A 267 7.82 -1.90 -11.42
C GLU A 267 8.44 -0.72 -12.19
N THR A 268 9.66 -0.34 -11.83
CA THR A 268 10.31 0.90 -12.27
C THR A 268 11.62 0.67 -13.02
N GLY A 269 11.92 -0.55 -13.45
CA GLY A 269 13.15 -0.91 -14.16
C GLY A 269 13.48 0.05 -15.32
N GLY A 270 14.63 0.70 -15.25
CA GLY A 270 15.11 1.66 -16.26
C GLY A 270 14.47 3.07 -16.21
N MET A 271 13.57 3.34 -15.26
CA MET A 271 12.89 4.63 -15.14
C MET A 271 13.81 5.72 -14.59
N THR A 272 13.71 6.94 -15.12
CA THR A 272 14.39 8.14 -14.63
C THR A 272 13.48 8.96 -13.73
N GLY A 273 14.02 9.96 -13.03
CA GLY A 273 13.22 10.91 -12.25
C GLY A 273 12.10 11.58 -13.06
N TRP A 274 12.29 11.75 -14.38
CA TRP A 274 11.24 12.20 -15.29
C TRP A 274 10.07 11.22 -15.35
N GLY A 275 10.34 9.92 -15.56
CA GLY A 275 9.29 8.90 -15.62
C GLY A 275 8.49 8.80 -14.31
N PHE A 276 9.14 8.99 -13.16
CA PHE A 276 8.44 9.05 -11.87
C PHE A 276 7.49 10.26 -11.77
N VAL A 277 7.95 11.44 -12.19
CA VAL A 277 7.15 12.68 -12.23
C VAL A 277 5.97 12.53 -13.20
N GLU A 278 6.23 11.97 -14.37
CA GLU A 278 5.22 11.70 -15.40
C GLU A 278 4.16 10.72 -14.90
N ALA A 279 4.57 9.61 -14.27
CA ALA A 279 3.64 8.62 -13.72
C ALA A 279 2.71 9.23 -12.66
N VAL A 280 3.25 10.05 -11.75
CA VAL A 280 2.46 10.76 -10.73
C VAL A 280 1.49 11.76 -11.37
N ALA A 281 1.96 12.58 -12.31
CA ALA A 281 1.13 13.58 -12.98
C ALA A 281 0.05 12.95 -13.87
N ARG A 282 0.36 11.86 -14.57
CA ARG A 282 -0.58 11.03 -15.32
C ARG A 282 -1.65 10.48 -14.40
N ALA A 283 -1.27 9.78 -13.33
CA ALA A 283 -2.21 9.17 -12.38
C ALA A 283 -3.14 10.21 -11.74
N ALA A 284 -2.60 11.37 -11.35
CA ALA A 284 -3.39 12.46 -10.79
C ALA A 284 -4.33 13.07 -11.84
N SER A 285 -3.88 13.29 -13.09
CA SER A 285 -4.74 13.80 -14.17
C SER A 285 -5.88 12.84 -14.50
N GLU A 286 -5.57 11.54 -14.63
CA GLU A 286 -6.55 10.47 -14.91
C GLU A 286 -7.67 10.39 -13.86
N SER A 287 -7.41 10.84 -12.64
CA SER A 287 -8.38 10.83 -11.55
C SER A 287 -9.52 11.84 -11.69
N TRP A 288 -9.44 12.80 -12.63
CA TRP A 288 -10.48 13.82 -12.79
C TRP A 288 -10.58 14.47 -14.18
N ASP A 289 -9.48 14.62 -14.92
CA ASP A 289 -9.44 15.26 -16.25
C ASP A 289 -8.61 14.43 -17.24
N PRO A 290 -9.24 13.45 -17.92
CA PRO A 290 -8.57 12.63 -18.93
C PRO A 290 -8.01 13.42 -20.11
N ALA A 291 -8.50 14.64 -20.38
CA ALA A 291 -8.10 15.42 -21.54
C ALA A 291 -6.67 15.99 -21.42
N VAL A 292 -6.12 16.04 -20.21
CA VAL A 292 -4.79 16.58 -19.93
C VAL A 292 -3.74 15.51 -19.60
N VAL A 293 -4.13 14.24 -19.67
CA VAL A 293 -3.24 13.11 -19.37
C VAL A 293 -2.07 13.06 -20.35
N GLY A 294 -0.85 12.91 -19.82
CA GLY A 294 0.38 12.81 -20.61
C GLY A 294 0.92 14.15 -21.15
N ARG A 295 0.33 15.28 -20.76
CA ARG A 295 0.82 16.61 -21.16
C ARG A 295 1.98 17.08 -20.29
N GLU A 296 3.13 17.36 -20.90
CA GLU A 296 4.33 17.84 -20.21
C GLU A 296 4.10 19.18 -19.48
N ASP A 297 3.29 20.07 -20.05
CA ASP A 297 2.97 21.37 -19.44
C ASP A 297 2.09 21.25 -18.17
N GLN A 298 1.62 20.05 -17.84
CA GLN A 298 0.85 19.76 -16.63
C GLN A 298 1.68 19.06 -15.55
N LEU A 299 2.95 18.71 -15.78
CA LEU A 299 3.75 17.98 -14.80
C LEU A 299 3.89 18.77 -13.48
N SER A 300 4.27 20.05 -13.57
CA SER A 300 4.44 20.93 -12.40
C SER A 300 3.16 21.23 -11.62
N ARG A 301 1.99 20.98 -12.23
CA ARG A 301 0.69 21.10 -11.57
C ARG A 301 0.51 20.06 -10.46
N TYR A 302 1.07 18.87 -10.65
CA TYR A 302 0.94 17.73 -9.74
C TYR A 302 2.22 17.40 -8.98
N VAL A 303 3.38 17.78 -9.50
CA VAL A 303 4.68 17.63 -8.83
C VAL A 303 5.45 18.93 -8.96
N SER A 304 5.52 19.75 -7.93
CA SER A 304 6.29 21.00 -7.97
C SER A 304 7.75 20.82 -7.57
N HIS A 305 8.05 19.77 -6.78
CA HIS A 305 9.41 19.46 -6.33
C HIS A 305 9.70 17.97 -6.45
N LEU A 306 10.89 17.65 -6.96
CA LEU A 306 11.46 16.31 -6.91
C LEU A 306 12.61 16.29 -5.90
N VAL A 307 12.44 15.55 -4.81
CA VAL A 307 13.51 15.30 -3.85
C VAL A 307 14.16 13.97 -4.18
N TYR A 308 15.49 13.95 -4.32
CA TYR A 308 16.21 12.76 -4.77
C TYR A 308 17.54 12.57 -4.05
N LEU A 309 18.02 11.32 -4.09
CA LEU A 309 19.36 10.91 -3.67
C LEU A 309 20.20 10.63 -4.92
N GLU A 310 21.50 10.79 -4.80
CA GLU A 310 22.46 10.28 -5.80
C GLU A 310 23.22 9.09 -5.23
N GLY A 311 23.28 8.00 -5.99
CA GLY A 311 24.03 6.82 -5.62
C GLY A 311 23.90 5.70 -6.65
N GLU A 312 24.58 4.59 -6.38
CA GLU A 312 24.43 3.39 -7.19
C GLU A 312 23.00 2.84 -7.05
N GLY A 313 22.35 2.58 -8.18
CA GLY A 313 20.99 2.05 -8.23
C GLY A 313 19.85 3.06 -8.02
N THR A 314 20.15 4.32 -7.69
CA THR A 314 19.13 5.39 -7.63
C THR A 314 18.69 5.76 -9.06
N PRO A 315 17.42 6.17 -9.29
CA PRO A 315 16.99 6.61 -10.60
C PRO A 315 17.79 7.84 -11.05
N ALA A 316 18.17 7.90 -12.33
CA ALA A 316 18.88 9.04 -12.88
C ALA A 316 17.96 10.28 -12.94
N VAL A 317 18.48 11.46 -12.60
CA VAL A 317 17.71 12.71 -12.58
C VAL A 317 18.34 13.72 -13.53
N ASP A 318 17.62 14.07 -14.59
CA ASP A 318 17.95 15.21 -15.46
C ASP A 318 17.29 16.48 -14.88
N VAL A 319 18.06 17.18 -14.06
CA VAL A 319 17.61 18.41 -13.39
C VAL A 319 17.19 19.48 -14.41
N GLN A 320 17.93 19.65 -15.50
CA GLN A 320 17.64 20.69 -16.48
C GLN A 320 16.34 20.40 -17.24
N ALA A 321 16.04 19.14 -17.54
CA ALA A 321 14.78 18.76 -18.16
C ALA A 321 13.58 19.03 -17.25
N LEU A 322 13.68 18.62 -15.98
CA LEU A 322 12.61 18.80 -15.00
C LEU A 322 12.35 20.28 -14.66
N GLU A 323 13.40 21.08 -14.50
CA GLU A 323 13.24 22.50 -14.21
C GLU A 323 12.63 23.28 -15.38
N ARG A 324 12.89 22.86 -16.64
CA ARG A 324 12.26 23.44 -17.84
C ARG A 324 10.73 23.31 -17.86
N VAL A 325 10.19 22.27 -17.23
CA VAL A 325 8.73 22.07 -17.08
C VAL A 325 8.19 22.54 -15.72
N GLY A 326 9.03 23.24 -14.93
CA GLY A 326 8.65 23.86 -13.67
C GLY A 326 8.74 22.93 -12.46
N VAL A 327 9.44 21.79 -12.54
CA VAL A 327 9.67 20.88 -11.43
C VAL A 327 11.04 21.14 -10.82
N ARG A 328 11.08 21.71 -9.61
CA ARG A 328 12.34 22.02 -8.92
C ARG A 328 12.98 20.77 -8.32
N CYS A 329 14.27 20.57 -8.55
CA CYS A 329 14.97 19.37 -8.09
C CYS A 329 15.80 19.67 -6.84
N VAL A 330 15.52 18.96 -5.75
CA VAL A 330 16.20 19.12 -4.46
C VAL A 330 17.00 17.86 -4.15
N ARG A 331 18.32 17.94 -4.30
CA ARG A 331 19.21 16.83 -3.93
C ARG A 331 19.41 16.78 -2.43
N VAL A 332 19.27 15.61 -1.83
CA VAL A 332 19.51 15.37 -0.41
C VAL A 332 20.66 14.39 -0.23
N GLU A 333 21.50 14.63 0.78
CA GLU A 333 22.54 13.67 1.16
C GLU A 333 21.94 12.49 1.93
N GLY A 334 22.22 11.28 1.44
CA GLY A 334 21.80 10.03 2.08
C GLY A 334 22.88 9.39 2.94
N VAL A 335 22.49 8.38 3.71
CA VAL A 335 23.39 7.52 4.48
C VAL A 335 23.52 6.15 3.80
N LYS A 336 24.74 5.61 3.75
CA LYS A 336 24.98 4.24 3.25
C LYS A 336 24.69 3.23 4.36
N VAL A 337 23.72 2.36 4.14
CA VAL A 337 23.37 1.25 5.04
C VAL A 337 23.38 -0.05 4.23
N LYS A 338 24.25 -0.99 4.61
CA LYS A 338 24.43 -2.27 3.90
C LYS A 338 24.66 -2.10 2.39
N GLY A 339 25.47 -1.11 2.00
CA GLY A 339 25.79 -0.82 0.59
C GLY A 339 24.73 0.01 -0.16
N MET A 340 23.53 0.22 0.40
CA MET A 340 22.48 1.02 -0.22
C MET A 340 22.42 2.43 0.37
N VAL A 341 22.18 3.44 -0.47
CA VAL A 341 21.92 4.81 -0.01
C VAL A 341 20.48 4.91 0.48
N ARG A 342 20.25 5.55 1.63
CA ARG A 342 18.93 5.80 2.19
C ARG A 342 18.82 7.26 2.65
N TYR A 343 17.60 7.80 2.68
CA TYR A 343 17.36 9.12 3.25
C TYR A 343 17.75 9.14 4.73
N HIS A 344 18.49 10.17 5.13
CA HIS A 344 18.71 10.47 6.52
C HIS A 344 17.56 11.34 7.03
N GLU A 345 16.89 10.92 8.10
CA GLU A 345 15.68 11.58 8.65
C GLU A 345 15.88 13.09 8.84
N GLY A 346 16.95 13.51 9.52
CA GLY A 346 17.22 14.92 9.76
C GLY A 346 17.69 15.72 8.54
N MET A 347 18.14 15.07 7.46
CA MET A 347 18.48 15.77 6.20
C MET A 347 17.22 15.96 5.37
N LEU A 348 16.40 14.90 5.26
CA LEU A 348 15.12 14.95 4.58
C LEU A 348 14.16 15.94 5.26
N GLY A 349 14.09 15.93 6.59
CA GLY A 349 13.28 16.88 7.37
C GLY A 349 13.62 18.34 7.04
N ARG A 350 14.91 18.69 7.08
CA ARG A 350 15.39 20.04 6.72
C ARG A 350 15.09 20.42 5.28
N ALA A 351 15.18 19.47 4.34
CA ALA A 351 14.83 19.72 2.95
C ALA A 351 13.33 20.00 2.78
N LEU A 352 12.47 19.24 3.46
CA LEU A 352 11.02 19.45 3.43
C LEU A 352 10.61 20.76 4.10
N GLU A 353 11.21 21.11 5.24
CA GLU A 353 11.02 22.41 5.91
C GLU A 353 11.43 23.56 4.97
N GLY A 354 12.61 23.45 4.33
CA GLY A 354 13.05 24.44 3.36
C GLY A 354 12.09 24.62 2.18
N ILE A 355 11.53 23.54 1.64
CA ILE A 355 10.52 23.62 0.56
C ILE A 355 9.20 24.24 1.06
N LEU A 356 8.84 24.02 2.32
CA LEU A 356 7.61 24.55 2.92
C LEU A 356 7.68 26.08 3.11
N ASP A 357 8.87 26.60 3.43
CA ASP A 357 9.10 28.02 3.74
C ASP A 357 9.29 28.92 2.50
N GLU A 358 9.49 28.34 1.32
CA GLU A 358 9.55 29.04 0.02
C GLU A 358 8.20 29.57 -0.45
#